data_AF-A0AAJ2YBU2-F1
#
_entry.id   AF-A0AAJ2YBU2-F1
#
_cell.length_a   1.000
_cell.length_b   1.000
_cell.length_c   1.000
_cell.angle_alpha   90.00
_cell.angle_beta   90.00
_cell.angle_gamma   90.00
#
_symmetry.space_group_name_H-M   'P 1'
#
loop_
_entity.id
_entity.type
_entity.pdbx_description
1 polymer ?
#
loop_
_entity_poly.entity_id
_entity_poly.type
_entity_poly.pdbx_seq_one_letter_code
_entity_poly.pdbx_strand_id
1 'polypeptide(L)'
;MDRYFYSQKENGFFTDLNKAPSDAVEITTDEWLSLLDGQDNGMKIVSNQEGYPVLTEQPPLSKENLIALAELKKGKLINEANEHMNSRQWPGKAAIGRLKGEELAQYNLWLDYLDALELVDTSSAPDIEWPTPPAVQAR
;
A
#
# COMPACT_ATOMS: atom_id res chain seq x y z
N MET A 1 29.13 -2.02 -25.00
CA MET A 1 28.85 -2.46 -23.63
C MET A 1 28.50 -1.21 -22.87
N ASP A 2 27.28 -1.12 -22.36
CA ASP A 2 26.85 0.04 -21.60
C ASP A 2 27.62 0.07 -20.28
N ARG A 3 28.12 1.26 -19.90
CA ARG A 3 28.87 1.46 -18.66
C ARG A 3 27.93 2.11 -17.66
N TYR A 4 27.84 1.51 -16.48
CA TYR A 4 26.99 1.99 -15.40
C TYR A 4 27.88 2.53 -14.29
N PHE A 5 27.49 3.67 -13.74
CA PHE A 5 28.17 4.31 -12.63
C PHE A 5 27.17 4.60 -11.52
N TYR A 6 27.58 4.48 -10.26
CA TYR A 6 26.76 4.80 -9.10
C TYR A 6 27.46 5.84 -8.24
N SER A 7 26.77 6.92 -7.90
CA SER A 7 27.26 7.92 -6.95
C SER A 7 26.61 7.71 -5.60
N GLN A 8 27.45 7.59 -4.57
CA GLN A 8 27.01 7.54 -3.18
C GLN A 8 26.36 8.88 -2.77
N LYS A 9 26.93 10.01 -3.19
CA LYS A 9 26.45 11.34 -2.79
C LYS A 9 25.06 11.65 -3.34
N GLU A 10 24.80 11.30 -4.59
CA GLU A 10 23.49 11.49 -5.23
C GLU A 10 22.54 10.32 -4.96
N ASN A 11 23.05 9.23 -4.36
CA ASN A 11 22.35 7.94 -4.21
C ASN A 11 21.66 7.51 -5.53
N GLY A 12 22.40 7.61 -6.64
CA GLY A 12 21.84 7.54 -7.99
C GLY A 12 22.79 6.92 -9.01
N PHE A 13 22.19 6.44 -10.11
CA PHE A 13 22.90 5.78 -11.20
C PHE A 13 23.05 6.68 -12.44
N PHE A 14 24.17 6.54 -13.13
CA PHE A 14 24.58 7.33 -14.28
C PHE A 14 25.09 6.42 -15.39
N THR A 15 24.73 6.72 -16.63
CA THR A 15 25.22 6.02 -17.84
C THR A 15 26.12 6.91 -18.70
N ASP A 16 26.20 8.20 -18.39
CA ASP A 16 27.06 9.18 -19.05
C ASP A 16 28.12 9.67 -18.06
N LEU A 17 29.37 9.29 -18.31
CA LEU A 17 30.51 9.63 -17.46
C LEU A 17 30.72 11.15 -17.34
N ASN A 18 30.31 11.95 -18.33
CA ASN A 18 30.44 13.40 -18.27
C ASN A 18 29.42 14.06 -17.32
N LYS A 19 28.37 13.32 -16.93
CA LYS A 19 27.33 13.75 -15.99
C LYS A 19 27.47 13.09 -14.63
N ALA A 20 28.29 12.04 -14.54
CA ALA A 20 28.53 11.32 -13.30
C ALA A 20 29.31 12.21 -12.32
N PRO A 21 28.90 12.27 -11.04
CA PRO A 21 29.67 12.91 -9.99
C PRO A 21 31.08 12.31 -9.87
N SER A 22 32.02 13.06 -9.29
CA SER A 22 33.41 12.59 -9.15
C SER A 22 33.57 11.42 -8.17
N ASP A 23 32.58 11.16 -7.32
CA ASP A 23 32.50 9.99 -6.44
C ASP A 23 31.83 8.78 -7.10
N ALA A 24 31.44 8.88 -8.38
CA ALA A 24 30.77 7.78 -9.04
C ALA A 24 31.73 6.61 -9.29
N VAL A 25 31.35 5.43 -8.80
CA VAL A 25 32.08 4.18 -9.04
C VAL A 25 31.45 3.43 -10.20
N GLU A 26 32.29 2.84 -11.05
CA GLU A 26 31.80 1.99 -12.15
C GLU A 26 31.32 0.64 -11.60
N ILE A 27 30.19 0.16 -12.11
CA ILE A 27 29.67 -1.18 -11.83
C ILE A 27 29.49 -1.94 -13.14
N THR A 28 29.58 -3.26 -13.06
CA THR A 28 29.35 -4.17 -14.17
C THR A 28 27.87 -4.24 -14.54
N THR A 29 27.59 -4.70 -15.76
CA THR A 29 26.21 -4.97 -16.19
C THR A 29 25.53 -6.03 -15.31
N ASP A 30 26.27 -7.04 -14.85
CA ASP A 30 25.72 -8.11 -14.00
C ASP A 30 25.37 -7.61 -12.60
N GLU A 31 26.19 -6.73 -12.01
CA GLU A 31 25.88 -6.06 -10.74
C GLU A 31 24.65 -5.16 -10.91
N TRP A 32 24.58 -4.37 -11.99
CA TRP A 32 23.42 -3.55 -12.30
C TRP A 32 22.14 -4.38 -12.39
N LEU A 33 22.15 -5.49 -13.13
CA LEU A 33 21.00 -6.39 -13.25
C LEU A 33 20.62 -7.03 -11.90
N SER A 34 21.60 -7.43 -11.09
CA SER A 34 21.36 -8.00 -9.76
C SER A 34 20.71 -6.98 -8.82
N LEU A 35 21.12 -5.72 -8.89
CA LEU A 35 20.52 -4.62 -8.11
C LEU A 35 19.07 -4.36 -8.52
N LEU A 36 18.76 -4.41 -9.82
CA LEU A 36 17.39 -4.27 -10.34
C LEU A 36 16.51 -5.44 -9.89
N ASP A 37 17.01 -6.68 -9.98
CA ASP A 37 16.29 -7.87 -9.53
C ASP A 37 15.99 -7.79 -8.01
N GLY A 38 16.98 -7.43 -7.20
CA GLY A 38 16.76 -7.24 -5.76
C GLY A 38 15.74 -6.14 -5.44
N GLN A 39 15.76 -5.04 -6.19
CA GLN A 39 14.79 -3.96 -6.02
C GLN A 39 13.36 -4.40 -6.39
N ASP A 40 13.20 -5.17 -7.46
CA ASP A 40 11.89 -5.74 -7.85
C ASP A 40 11.37 -6.73 -6.79
N ASN A 41 12.29 -7.40 -6.07
CA ASN A 41 11.99 -8.24 -4.92
C ASN A 41 11.87 -7.48 -3.59
N GLY A 42 11.77 -6.14 -3.61
CA GLY A 42 11.46 -5.32 -2.43
C GLY A 42 12.66 -4.92 -1.57
N MET A 43 13.89 -5.18 -2.02
CA MET A 43 15.08 -4.66 -1.36
C MET A 43 15.32 -3.20 -1.72
N LYS A 44 16.07 -2.51 -0.87
CA LYS A 44 16.51 -1.14 -1.12
C LYS A 44 17.98 -1.15 -1.54
N ILE A 45 18.31 -0.43 -2.60
CA ILE A 45 19.71 -0.16 -2.96
C ILE A 45 20.23 0.98 -2.06
N VAL A 46 21.33 0.73 -1.37
CA VAL A 46 22.06 1.71 -0.54
C VAL A 46 23.55 1.66 -0.87
N SER A 47 24.30 2.69 -0.51
CA SER A 47 25.75 2.67 -0.67
C SER A 47 26.44 2.02 0.53
N ASN A 48 27.45 1.18 0.28
CA ASN A 48 28.36 0.67 1.30
C ASN A 48 29.45 1.70 1.68
N GLN A 49 30.36 1.35 2.60
CA GLN A 49 31.45 2.24 3.04
C GLN A 49 32.45 2.60 1.92
N GLU A 50 32.53 1.79 0.87
CA GLU A 50 33.43 1.98 -0.28
C GLU A 50 32.77 2.75 -1.42
N GLY A 51 31.50 3.15 -1.27
CA GLY A 51 30.75 3.90 -2.28
C GLY A 51 29.95 3.04 -3.25
N TYR A 52 30.05 1.70 -3.20
CA TYR A 52 29.34 0.81 -4.11
C TYR A 52 27.87 0.60 -3.71
N PRO A 53 26.97 0.43 -4.70
CA PRO A 53 25.58 0.08 -4.43
C PRO A 53 25.48 -1.37 -3.95
N VAL A 54 24.76 -1.59 -2.87
CA VAL A 54 24.44 -2.90 -2.31
C VAL A 54 22.96 -2.98 -1.99
N LEU A 55 22.40 -4.19 -2.04
CA LEU A 55 21.03 -4.44 -1.62
C LEU A 55 20.98 -4.61 -0.11
N THR A 56 20.00 -3.96 0.52
CA THR A 56 19.65 -4.16 1.92
C THR A 56 18.15 -4.39 2.02
N GLU A 57 17.72 -5.11 3.06
CA GLU A 57 16.30 -5.17 3.39
C GLU A 57 15.77 -3.75 3.63
N GLN A 58 14.58 -3.47 3.11
CA GLN A 58 13.89 -2.25 3.48
C GLN A 58 13.55 -2.37 4.97
N PRO A 59 13.92 -1.39 5.83
CA PRO A 59 13.52 -1.44 7.22
C PRO A 59 11.99 -1.52 7.27
N PRO A 60 11.43 -2.36 8.16
CA PRO A 60 9.99 -2.44 8.31
C PRO A 60 9.44 -1.03 8.57
N LEU A 61 8.24 -0.76 8.05
CA LEU A 61 7.56 0.50 8.29
C LEU A 61 7.53 0.78 9.80
N SER A 62 7.75 2.04 10.17
CA SER A 62 7.61 2.46 11.56
C SER A 62 6.20 2.13 12.05
N LYS A 63 6.06 1.92 13.36
CA LYS A 63 4.75 1.69 13.98
C LYS A 63 3.74 2.79 13.60
N GLU A 64 4.18 4.05 13.58
CA GLU A 64 3.36 5.20 13.17
C GLU A 64 2.90 5.08 11.71
N ASN A 65 3.79 4.70 10.79
CA ASN A 65 3.42 4.48 9.38
C ASN A 65 2.46 3.30 9.22
N LEU A 66 2.62 2.23 9.99
CA LEU A 66 1.70 1.09 9.98
C LEU A 66 0.30 1.49 10.46
N ILE A 67 0.22 2.30 11.53
CA ILE A 67 -1.05 2.85 12.02
C ILE A 67 -1.69 3.75 10.97
N ALA A 68 -0.91 4.65 10.35
CA ALA A 68 -1.42 5.53 9.30
C ALA A 68 -1.98 4.74 8.09
N LEU A 69 -1.30 3.67 7.66
CA LEU A 69 -1.80 2.78 6.62
C LEU A 69 -3.08 2.04 7.04
N ALA A 70 -3.17 1.61 8.29
CA ALA A 70 -4.37 0.98 8.83
C ALA A 70 -5.56 1.96 8.85
N GLU A 71 -5.37 3.22 9.26
CA GLU A 71 -6.41 4.25 9.22
C GLU A 71 -6.88 4.53 7.78
N LEU A 72 -5.94 4.62 6.82
CA LEU A 72 -6.29 4.77 5.41
C LEU A 72 -7.11 3.58 4.90
N LYS A 73 -6.75 2.35 5.30
CA LYS A 73 -7.52 1.14 4.95
C LYS A 73 -8.92 1.16 5.57
N LYS A 74 -9.05 1.53 6.85
CA LYS A 74 -10.35 1.68 7.52
C LYS A 74 -11.25 2.67 6.79
N GLY A 75 -10.73 3.86 6.47
CA GLY A 75 -11.45 4.86 5.70
C GLY A 75 -11.86 4.37 4.31
N LYS A 76 -10.98 3.64 3.61
CA LYS A 76 -11.30 3.04 2.31
C LYS A 76 -12.46 2.04 2.42
N LEU A 77 -12.43 1.13 3.38
CA LEU A 77 -13.49 0.12 3.57
C LEU A 77 -14.84 0.76 3.94
N ILE A 78 -14.82 1.80 4.79
CA ILE A 78 -16.02 2.58 5.12
C ILE A 78 -16.59 3.26 3.87
N ASN A 79 -15.74 3.86 3.04
CA ASN A 79 -16.16 4.49 1.79
C ASN A 79 -16.77 3.48 0.82
N GLU A 80 -16.13 2.33 0.62
CA GLU A 80 -16.64 1.26 -0.25
C GLU A 80 -18.01 0.74 0.22
N ALA A 81 -18.20 0.54 1.53
CA ALA A 81 -19.49 0.15 2.10
C ALA A 81 -20.57 1.22 1.87
N ASN A 82 -20.24 2.49 2.12
CA ASN A 82 -21.15 3.60 1.88
C ASN A 82 -21.52 3.73 0.40
N GLU A 83 -20.57 3.62 -0.52
CA GLU A 83 -20.81 3.61 -1.97
C GLU A 83 -21.74 2.46 -2.39
N HIS A 84 -21.52 1.26 -1.82
CA HIS A 84 -22.37 0.09 -2.10
C HIS A 84 -23.83 0.34 -1.70
N MET A 85 -24.08 0.92 -0.52
CA MET A 85 -25.42 1.21 -0.04
C MET A 85 -26.06 2.42 -0.76
N ASN A 86 -25.27 3.45 -1.03
CA ASN A 86 -25.72 4.67 -1.71
C ASN A 86 -26.11 4.41 -3.17
N SER A 87 -25.35 3.58 -3.89
CA SER A 87 -25.66 3.19 -5.27
C SER A 87 -27.02 2.47 -5.42
N ARG A 88 -27.54 1.88 -4.34
CA ARG A 88 -28.85 1.22 -4.28
C ARG A 88 -29.96 2.11 -3.71
N GLN A 89 -29.62 3.36 -3.37
CA GLN A 89 -30.50 4.33 -2.72
C GLN A 89 -31.09 3.82 -1.40
N TRP A 90 -30.43 2.86 -0.73
CA TRP A 90 -30.93 2.24 0.48
C TRP A 90 -31.18 3.23 1.63
N PRO A 91 -30.26 4.17 1.94
CA PRO A 91 -30.52 5.16 2.98
C PRO A 91 -31.80 5.98 2.73
N GLY A 92 -32.00 6.41 1.48
CA GLY A 92 -33.20 7.13 1.07
C GLY A 92 -34.47 6.28 1.15
N LYS A 93 -34.43 5.04 0.65
CA LYS A 93 -35.57 4.10 0.74
C LYS A 93 -35.91 3.77 2.20
N ALA A 94 -34.92 3.63 3.08
CA ALA A 94 -35.11 3.34 4.50
C ALA A 94 -35.80 4.51 5.22
N ALA A 95 -35.36 5.74 4.97
CA ALA A 95 -35.91 6.96 5.60
C ALA A 95 -37.42 7.15 5.36
N ILE A 96 -37.94 6.68 4.23
CA ILE A 96 -39.37 6.77 3.86
C ILE A 96 -40.11 5.42 3.90
N GLY A 97 -39.53 4.40 4.54
CA GLY A 97 -40.19 3.11 4.76
C GLY A 97 -40.43 2.27 3.49
N ARG A 98 -39.67 2.54 2.41
CA ARG A 98 -39.75 1.81 1.13
C ARG A 98 -38.76 0.64 1.03
N LEU A 99 -37.74 0.60 1.88
CA LEU A 99 -36.79 -0.51 1.94
C LEU A 99 -37.40 -1.69 2.70
N LYS A 100 -37.55 -2.85 2.05
CA LYS A 100 -38.26 -4.01 2.60
C LYS A 100 -37.65 -5.33 2.11
N GLY A 101 -38.02 -6.42 2.77
CA GLY A 101 -37.62 -7.78 2.38
C GLY A 101 -36.11 -7.97 2.41
N GLU A 102 -35.58 -8.61 1.37
CA GLU A 102 -34.17 -8.94 1.28
C GLU A 102 -33.26 -7.71 1.22
N GLU A 103 -33.68 -6.62 0.54
CA GLU A 103 -32.88 -5.39 0.48
C GLU A 103 -32.69 -4.76 1.87
N LEU A 104 -33.70 -4.86 2.75
CA LEU A 104 -33.60 -4.37 4.13
C LEU A 104 -32.65 -5.23 4.96
N ALA A 105 -32.72 -6.57 4.79
CA ALA A 105 -31.82 -7.48 5.48
C ALA A 105 -30.35 -7.24 5.07
N GLN A 106 -30.09 -7.07 3.76
CA GLN A 106 -28.76 -6.74 3.26
C GLN A 106 -28.29 -5.37 3.77
N TYR A 107 -29.15 -4.35 3.76
CA TYR A 107 -28.79 -3.03 4.29
C TYR A 107 -28.37 -3.09 5.76
N ASN A 108 -29.10 -3.83 6.61
CA ASN A 108 -28.71 -3.99 8.01
C ASN A 108 -27.35 -4.70 8.15
N LEU A 109 -27.07 -5.74 7.38
CA LEU A 109 -25.75 -6.39 7.39
C LEU A 109 -24.61 -5.44 7.01
N TRP A 110 -24.86 -4.53 6.06
CA TRP A 110 -23.87 -3.51 5.68
C TRP A 110 -23.71 -2.42 6.76
N LEU A 111 -24.77 -2.07 7.49
CA LEU A 111 -24.67 -1.20 8.67
C LEU A 111 -23.89 -1.87 9.80
N ASP A 112 -24.17 -3.14 10.10
CA ASP A 112 -23.42 -3.93 11.08
C ASP A 112 -21.92 -4.00 10.72
N TYR A 113 -21.61 -4.12 9.43
CA TYR A 113 -20.24 -4.08 8.93
C TYR A 113 -19.58 -2.71 9.11
N LEU A 114 -20.29 -1.61 8.87
CA LEU A 114 -19.78 -0.26 9.16
C LEU A 114 -19.50 -0.07 10.65
N ASP A 115 -20.42 -0.48 11.51
CA ASP A 115 -20.24 -0.40 12.97
C ASP A 115 -19.03 -1.23 13.41
N ALA A 116 -18.86 -2.43 12.85
CA ALA A 116 -17.69 -3.26 13.12
C ALA A 116 -16.39 -2.60 12.63
N LEU A 117 -16.38 -1.95 11.46
CA LEU A 117 -15.22 -1.20 10.96
C LEU A 117 -14.88 -0.02 11.87
N GLU A 118 -15.87 0.74 12.32
CA GLU A 118 -15.68 1.88 13.22
C GLU A 118 -15.05 1.46 14.56
N LEU A 119 -15.35 0.24 15.04
CA LEU A 119 -14.76 -0.32 16.25
C LEU A 119 -13.34 -0.88 16.07
N VAL A 120 -12.82 -0.98 14.84
CA VAL A 120 -11.44 -1.46 14.61
C VAL A 120 -10.44 -0.48 15.22
N ASP A 121 -9.60 -1.01 16.12
CA ASP A 121 -8.44 -0.32 16.70
C ASP A 121 -7.21 -0.48 15.81
N THR A 122 -6.89 0.58 15.08
CA THR A 122 -5.75 0.65 14.15
C THR A 122 -4.40 0.73 14.85
N SER A 123 -4.36 1.04 16.16
CA SER A 123 -3.12 1.12 16.93
C SER A 123 -2.43 -0.25 17.07
N SER A 124 -3.17 -1.34 16.84
CA SER A 124 -2.68 -2.72 16.84
C SER A 124 -1.92 -3.12 15.56
N ALA A 125 -1.83 -2.25 14.54
CA ALA A 125 -1.15 -2.54 13.27
C ALA A 125 0.28 -3.11 13.46
N PRO A 126 0.69 -4.14 12.70
CA PRO A 126 0.02 -4.69 11.52
C PRO A 126 -1.04 -5.76 11.82
N ASP A 127 -1.12 -6.23 13.07
CA ASP A 127 -1.93 -7.39 13.47
C ASP A 127 -3.40 -7.02 13.72
N ILE A 128 -4.08 -6.58 12.66
CA ILE A 128 -5.49 -6.16 12.69
C ILE A 128 -6.37 -7.23 12.02
N GLU A 129 -7.35 -7.73 12.76
CA GLU A 129 -8.45 -8.51 12.20
C GLU A 129 -9.49 -7.57 11.58
N TRP A 130 -9.53 -7.54 10.24
CA TRP A 130 -10.50 -6.71 9.53
C TRP A 130 -11.85 -7.43 9.44
N PRO A 131 -12.97 -6.75 9.75
CA PRO A 131 -14.30 -7.28 9.49
C PRO A 131 -14.44 -7.70 8.03
N THR A 132 -15.23 -8.75 7.77
CA THR A 132 -15.50 -9.22 6.40
C THR A 132 -16.77 -8.56 5.86
N PRO A 133 -16.74 -8.01 4.63
CA PRO A 133 -17.94 -7.41 4.05
C PRO A 133 -19.04 -8.47 3.82
N PRO A 134 -20.33 -8.09 3.93
CA PRO A 134 -21.44 -9.00 3.66
C PRO A 134 -21.38 -9.55 2.23
N ALA A 135 -21.75 -10.82 2.05
CA ALA A 135 -21.82 -11.43 0.73
C ALA A 135 -22.89 -10.73 -0.12
N VAL A 136 -22.47 -10.14 -1.24
CA VAL A 136 -23.39 -9.62 -2.24
C VAL A 136 -23.94 -10.82 -3.00
N GLN A 137 -25.20 -11.19 -2.78
CA GLN A 137 -25.83 -12.19 -3.63
C GLN A 137 -25.90 -11.62 -5.06
N ALA A 138 -25.08 -12.16 -5.95
CA ALA A 138 -25.21 -11.93 -7.38
C ALA A 138 -26.56 -12.52 -7.81
N ARG A 139 -27.42 -11.68 -8.39
CA ARG A 139 -28.68 -12.11 -9.01
C ARG A 139 -28.43 -12.80 -10.33
#